data_AF-A0A358U9M8-F1
#
_entry.id   AF-A0A358U9M8-F1
#
_cell.length_a   1.000
_cell.length_b   1.000
_cell.length_c   1.000
_cell.angle_alpha   90.00
_cell.angle_beta   90.00
_cell.angle_gamma   90.00
#
_symmetry.space_group_name_H-M   'P 1'
#
loop_
_entity.id
_entity.type
_entity.pdbx_description
1 polymer ?
#
loop_
_entity_poly.entity_id
_entity_poly.type
_entity_poly.pdbx_seq_one_letter_code
_entity_poly.pdbx_strand_id
1 'polypeptide(L)'
;MDLLYTNLRIPVEEDALLMATLARKLKVPSHSISGLRFLRRSLDARKKPNLVFVYTIQFSLDVPNTEVSRVLARVPGLKEAPVEAPVLWPRPSLALKHRPVVIGAGPAGYFAALALARRGYAPLVLERGDSVEERTRKVQELWDTGTLDPESNVQFGEGGAGTFSDGKLTTRIQDRRISDVLGTFVKHGAPSEIQYLAKPHIGTDILKEVVKGIRTEIESLGGEIRFKTKVTGLLPSSGRMKGVVVNDGEEIPAEAVILAIGHSARDVYKLLHSLDITLEKKSFAIGLRVEHPQAL
;
A
#
# COMPACT_ATOMS: atom_id res chain seq x y z
N MET A 1 -25.34 -13.09 -15.63
CA MET A 1 -25.26 -11.62 -15.41
C MET A 1 -24.41 -11.36 -14.17
N ASP A 2 -23.55 -10.35 -14.20
CA ASP A 2 -22.74 -9.97 -13.04
C ASP A 2 -23.51 -9.00 -12.14
N LEU A 3 -23.57 -9.34 -10.85
CA LEU A 3 -24.34 -8.64 -9.84
C LEU A 3 -23.45 -8.17 -8.71
N LEU A 4 -23.81 -7.03 -8.12
CA LEU A 4 -23.22 -6.49 -6.90
C LEU A 4 -24.26 -6.54 -5.78
N TYR A 5 -23.95 -7.24 -4.69
CA TYR A 5 -24.76 -7.22 -3.47
C TYR A 5 -24.04 -6.41 -2.40
N THR A 6 -24.61 -5.24 -2.11
CA THR A 6 -24.18 -4.35 -1.01
C THR A 6 -24.97 -4.62 0.26
N ASN A 7 -24.34 -4.43 1.42
CA ASN A 7 -24.96 -4.64 2.73
C ASN A 7 -25.50 -6.06 2.96
N LEU A 8 -24.86 -7.08 2.38
CA LEU A 8 -25.19 -8.47 2.66
C LEU A 8 -24.80 -8.80 4.11
N ARG A 9 -25.81 -9.02 4.95
CA ARG A 9 -25.65 -9.32 6.38
C ARG A 9 -25.64 -10.83 6.62
N ILE A 10 -24.58 -11.32 7.26
CA ILE A 10 -24.34 -12.73 7.58
C ILE A 10 -23.93 -12.82 9.07
N PRO A 11 -24.65 -13.59 9.91
CA PRO A 11 -24.18 -13.89 11.27
C PRO A 11 -22.76 -14.48 11.24
N VAL A 12 -21.92 -14.12 12.20
CA VAL A 12 -20.51 -14.58 12.22
C VAL A 12 -20.42 -16.11 12.25
N GLU A 13 -21.36 -16.77 12.91
CA GLU A 13 -21.45 -18.23 13.04
C GLU A 13 -21.82 -18.90 11.69
N GLU A 14 -22.42 -18.17 10.77
CA GLU A 14 -22.81 -18.64 9.43
C GLU A 14 -21.78 -18.29 8.34
N ASP A 15 -20.64 -17.68 8.68
CA ASP A 15 -19.68 -17.17 7.68
C ASP A 15 -19.15 -18.30 6.76
N ALA A 16 -18.89 -19.47 7.33
CA ALA A 16 -18.48 -20.66 6.60
C ALA A 16 -19.56 -21.16 5.60
N LEU A 17 -20.82 -20.76 5.79
CA LEU A 17 -21.97 -21.13 4.96
C LEU A 17 -22.39 -19.99 4.01
N LEU A 18 -21.53 -18.99 3.77
CA LEU A 18 -21.83 -17.81 2.96
C LEU A 18 -22.51 -18.14 1.63
N MET A 19 -21.98 -19.11 0.87
CA MET A 19 -22.54 -19.50 -0.43
C MET A 19 -23.96 -20.06 -0.31
N ALA A 20 -24.22 -20.90 0.70
CA ALA A 20 -25.55 -21.44 0.96
C ALA A 20 -26.53 -20.34 1.39
N THR A 21 -26.08 -19.41 2.24
CA THR A 21 -26.89 -18.27 2.69
C THR A 21 -27.16 -17.29 1.55
N LEU A 22 -26.20 -17.08 0.64
CA LEU A 22 -26.38 -16.28 -0.57
C LEU A 22 -27.43 -16.92 -1.50
N ALA A 23 -27.29 -18.21 -1.82
CA ALA A 23 -28.26 -18.94 -2.64
C ALA A 23 -29.68 -18.89 -2.05
N ARG A 24 -29.81 -19.06 -0.73
CA ARG A 24 -31.10 -18.97 0.00
C ARG A 24 -31.71 -17.57 -0.10
N LYS A 25 -30.92 -16.51 0.10
CA LYS A 25 -31.37 -15.11 -0.02
C LYS A 25 -31.79 -14.77 -1.46
N LEU A 26 -31.09 -15.32 -2.44
CA LEU A 26 -31.40 -15.15 -3.87
C LEU A 26 -32.48 -16.11 -4.37
N LYS A 27 -32.89 -17.12 -3.59
CA LYS A 27 -33.83 -18.20 -3.98
C LYS A 27 -33.46 -18.85 -5.32
N VAL A 28 -32.17 -19.09 -5.53
CA VAL A 28 -31.62 -19.76 -6.73
C VAL A 28 -30.79 -20.96 -6.30
N PRO A 29 -30.54 -21.94 -7.19
CA PRO A 29 -29.59 -23.00 -6.92
C PRO A 29 -28.17 -22.45 -6.69
N SER A 30 -27.41 -23.07 -5.79
CA SER A 30 -26.04 -22.65 -5.49
C SER A 30 -25.11 -22.73 -6.70
N HIS A 31 -25.33 -23.71 -7.59
CA HIS A 31 -24.56 -23.89 -8.82
C HIS A 31 -24.77 -22.77 -9.86
N SER A 32 -25.85 -21.99 -9.73
CA SER A 32 -26.08 -20.82 -10.59
C SER A 32 -25.24 -19.61 -10.17
N ILE A 33 -24.50 -19.68 -9.06
CA ILE A 33 -23.67 -18.59 -8.55
C ILE A 33 -22.20 -18.96 -8.77
N SER A 34 -21.47 -18.11 -9.47
CA SER A 34 -20.05 -18.27 -9.72
C SER A 34 -19.29 -16.94 -9.60
N GLY A 35 -17.96 -16.98 -9.65
CA GLY A 35 -17.14 -15.76 -9.67
C GLY A 35 -17.27 -14.88 -8.42
N LEU A 36 -17.48 -15.46 -7.23
CA LEU A 36 -17.62 -14.70 -5.99
C LEU A 36 -16.35 -13.89 -5.69
N ARG A 37 -16.48 -12.57 -5.72
CA ARG A 37 -15.43 -11.60 -5.40
C ARG A 37 -15.86 -10.74 -4.23
N PHE A 38 -15.03 -10.71 -3.20
CA PHE A 38 -15.22 -9.85 -2.04
C PHE A 38 -14.70 -8.44 -2.35
N LEU A 39 -15.56 -7.44 -2.24
CA LEU A 39 -15.17 -6.02 -2.36
C LEU A 39 -15.07 -5.34 -0.99
N ARG A 40 -15.86 -5.80 -0.01
CA ARG A 40 -15.78 -5.33 1.37
C ARG A 40 -16.29 -6.38 2.34
N ARG A 41 -15.64 -6.52 3.50
CA ARG A 41 -16.11 -7.23 4.70
C ARG A 41 -15.87 -6.34 5.92
N SER A 42 -16.91 -6.13 6.71
CA SER A 42 -16.86 -5.39 7.98
C SER A 42 -17.64 -6.10 9.07
N LEU A 43 -17.29 -5.88 10.33
CA LEU A 43 -17.99 -6.46 11.48
C LEU A 43 -18.92 -5.41 12.11
N ASP A 44 -20.21 -5.71 12.18
CA ASP A 44 -21.20 -4.96 12.95
C ASP A 44 -21.34 -5.60 14.34
N ALA A 45 -20.67 -4.99 15.33
CA ALA A 45 -20.63 -5.46 16.72
C ALA A 45 -21.48 -4.61 17.68
N ARG A 46 -22.41 -3.80 17.16
CA ARG A 46 -23.21 -2.86 17.97
C ARG A 46 -24.23 -3.54 18.89
N LYS A 47 -24.73 -4.73 18.51
CA LYS A 47 -25.73 -5.48 19.27
C LYS A 47 -25.15 -6.80 19.77
N LYS A 48 -24.32 -6.78 20.81
CA LYS A 48 -23.83 -8.01 21.46
C LYS A 48 -25.02 -8.80 22.05
N PRO A 49 -25.04 -10.15 21.97
CA PRO A 49 -24.01 -11.05 21.42
C PRO A 49 -24.09 -11.24 19.89
N ASN A 50 -25.10 -10.67 19.21
CA ASN A 50 -25.37 -10.88 17.79
C ASN A 50 -24.38 -10.12 16.89
N LEU A 51 -23.24 -10.75 16.61
CA LEU A 51 -22.22 -10.26 15.70
C LEU A 51 -22.59 -10.58 14.26
N VAL A 52 -22.47 -9.60 13.37
CA VAL A 52 -22.84 -9.75 11.95
C VAL A 52 -21.72 -9.24 11.06
N PHE A 53 -21.26 -10.07 10.13
CA PHE A 53 -20.47 -9.60 9.01
C PHE A 53 -21.37 -8.90 7.98
N VAL A 54 -20.92 -7.73 7.54
CA VAL A 54 -21.54 -6.95 6.49
C VAL A 54 -20.61 -6.96 5.28
N TYR A 55 -21.10 -7.58 4.22
CA TYR A 55 -20.40 -7.84 2.98
C TYR A 55 -20.86 -6.89 1.86
N THR A 56 -19.90 -6.54 1.01
CA THR A 56 -20.13 -6.13 -0.37
C THR A 56 -19.44 -7.16 -1.26
N ILE A 57 -20.22 -7.88 -2.06
CA ILE A 57 -19.72 -8.93 -2.96
C ILE A 57 -20.18 -8.69 -4.39
N GLN A 58 -19.36 -9.12 -5.33
CA GLN A 58 -19.69 -9.25 -6.73
C GLN A 58 -19.71 -10.74 -7.09
N PHE A 59 -20.63 -11.17 -7.95
CA PHE A 59 -20.71 -12.55 -8.43
C PHE A 59 -21.45 -12.60 -9.76
N SER A 60 -21.26 -13.70 -10.50
CA SER A 60 -22.01 -14.01 -11.70
C SER A 60 -23.20 -14.90 -11.35
N LEU A 61 -24.38 -14.56 -11.87
CA LEU A 61 -25.60 -15.34 -11.74
C LEU A 61 -26.01 -15.91 -13.10
N ASP A 62 -26.05 -17.24 -13.20
CA ASP A 62 -26.45 -18.00 -14.39
C ASP A 62 -27.86 -18.55 -14.23
N VAL A 63 -28.84 -17.70 -14.56
CA VAL A 63 -30.28 -18.03 -14.63
C VAL A 63 -30.90 -17.22 -15.78
N PRO A 64 -32.09 -17.59 -16.30
CA PRO A 64 -32.76 -16.82 -17.34
C PRO A 64 -32.94 -15.34 -16.96
N ASN A 65 -32.82 -14.43 -17.93
CA ASN A 65 -32.90 -12.97 -17.69
C ASN A 65 -34.19 -12.53 -16.97
N THR A 66 -35.30 -13.23 -17.21
CA THR A 66 -36.57 -13.00 -16.50
C THR A 66 -36.45 -13.27 -15.01
N GLU A 67 -35.69 -14.29 -14.61
CA GLU A 67 -35.44 -14.61 -13.20
C GLU A 67 -34.45 -13.61 -12.57
N VAL A 68 -33.40 -13.21 -13.29
CA VAL A 68 -32.47 -12.16 -12.82
C VAL A 68 -33.23 -10.87 -12.47
N SER A 69 -34.13 -10.44 -13.34
CA SER A 69 -34.96 -9.25 -13.14
C SER A 69 -35.83 -9.34 -11.89
N ARG A 70 -36.42 -10.52 -11.61
CA ARG A 70 -37.19 -10.78 -10.39
C ARG A 70 -36.32 -10.74 -9.14
N VAL A 71 -35.13 -11.33 -9.20
CA VAL A 71 -34.18 -11.34 -8.07
C VAL A 71 -33.75 -9.92 -7.74
N LEU A 72 -33.42 -9.10 -8.75
CA LEU A 72 -33.06 -7.69 -8.58
C LEU A 72 -34.19 -6.87 -7.94
N ALA A 73 -35.44 -7.05 -8.37
CA ALA A 73 -36.58 -6.34 -7.78
C ALA A 73 -36.88 -6.77 -6.33
N ARG A 74 -36.58 -8.04 -5.99
CA ARG A 74 -36.94 -8.63 -4.69
C ARG A 74 -35.89 -8.43 -3.61
N VAL A 75 -34.60 -8.38 -3.95
CA VAL A 75 -33.49 -8.43 -2.99
C VAL A 75 -32.90 -7.02 -2.79
N PRO A 76 -33.13 -6.37 -1.64
CA PRO A 76 -32.59 -5.04 -1.38
C PRO A 76 -31.05 -5.03 -1.40
N GLY A 77 -30.46 -3.99 -1.99
CA GLY A 77 -29.01 -3.83 -2.05
C GLY A 77 -28.31 -4.64 -3.14
N LEU A 78 -29.04 -5.50 -3.87
CA LEU A 78 -28.59 -6.17 -5.08
C LEU A 78 -28.80 -5.25 -6.29
N LYS A 79 -27.79 -5.14 -7.14
CA LYS A 79 -27.84 -4.36 -8.38
C LYS A 79 -26.94 -5.00 -9.43
N GLU A 80 -27.06 -4.58 -10.69
CA GLU A 80 -26.07 -4.93 -11.70
C GLU A 80 -24.68 -4.45 -11.28
N ALA A 81 -23.67 -5.28 -11.52
CA ALA A 81 -22.29 -4.90 -11.23
C ALA A 81 -21.86 -3.76 -12.17
N PRO A 82 -21.28 -2.67 -11.64
CA PRO A 82 -20.76 -1.62 -12.51
C PRO A 82 -19.59 -2.16 -13.33
N VAL A 83 -19.45 -1.67 -14.56
CA VAL A 83 -18.28 -1.97 -15.39
C VAL A 83 -17.03 -1.39 -14.72
N GLU A 84 -16.07 -2.24 -14.37
CA GLU A 84 -14.80 -1.80 -13.81
C GLU A 84 -13.94 -1.19 -14.93
N ALA A 85 -13.79 0.14 -14.94
CA ALA A 85 -12.79 0.77 -15.79
C ALA A 85 -11.37 0.50 -15.24
N PRO A 86 -10.34 0.25 -16.05
CA PRO A 86 -8.99 0.11 -15.54
C PRO A 86 -8.47 1.44 -14.94
N VAL A 87 -7.48 1.35 -14.05
CA VAL A 87 -6.66 2.52 -13.70
C VAL A 87 -5.80 2.84 -14.92
N LEU A 88 -6.13 3.93 -15.61
CA LEU A 88 -5.36 4.39 -16.75
C LEU A 88 -4.16 5.16 -16.26
N TRP A 89 -3.00 4.62 -16.59
CA TRP A 89 -1.73 5.24 -16.32
C TRP A 89 -1.21 5.91 -17.60
N PRO A 90 -0.74 7.17 -17.54
CA PRO A 90 -0.23 7.86 -18.71
C PRO A 90 0.98 7.11 -19.27
N ARG A 91 1.06 7.05 -20.61
CA ARG A 91 2.24 6.54 -21.30
C ARG A 91 3.35 7.58 -21.22
N PRO A 92 4.61 7.15 -21.03
CA PRO A 92 5.79 8.00 -21.18
C PRO A 92 5.73 8.80 -22.49
N SER A 93 5.80 10.12 -22.41
CA SER A 93 5.94 11.01 -23.57
C SER A 93 7.32 11.67 -23.65
N LEU A 94 8.08 11.64 -22.55
CA LEU A 94 9.40 12.25 -22.41
C LEU A 94 10.44 11.16 -22.22
N ALA A 95 11.47 11.17 -23.08
CA ALA A 95 12.70 10.44 -22.86
C ALA A 95 13.62 11.25 -21.93
N LEU A 96 14.06 10.64 -20.84
CA LEU A 96 15.02 11.24 -19.92
C LEU A 96 16.43 10.90 -20.37
N LYS A 97 17.36 11.85 -20.27
CA LYS A 97 18.78 11.63 -20.54
C LYS A 97 19.42 10.76 -19.46
N HIS A 98 18.95 10.89 -18.21
CA HIS A 98 19.43 10.11 -17.07
C HIS A 98 18.26 9.39 -16.39
N ARG A 99 18.59 8.33 -15.65
CA ARG A 99 17.62 7.58 -14.85
C ARG A 99 16.96 8.54 -13.84
N PRO A 100 15.62 8.50 -13.67
CA PRO A 100 14.98 9.28 -12.63
C PRO A 100 15.41 8.73 -11.26
N VAL A 101 15.67 9.63 -10.32
CA VAL A 101 16.10 9.29 -8.97
C VAL A 101 14.92 9.35 -8.01
N VAL A 102 14.79 8.35 -7.16
CA VAL A 102 13.84 8.32 -6.05
C VAL A 102 14.61 8.26 -4.74
N ILE A 103 14.40 9.24 -3.87
CA ILE A 103 15.12 9.35 -2.59
C ILE A 103 14.22 8.80 -1.49
N GLY A 104 14.60 7.67 -0.92
CA GLY A 104 13.88 6.93 0.11
C GLY A 104 13.22 5.65 -0.41
N ALA A 105 13.43 4.54 0.30
CA ALA A 105 12.86 3.22 0.05
C ALA A 105 11.62 2.91 0.90
N GLY A 106 10.91 3.94 1.37
CA GLY A 106 9.61 3.79 2.03
C GLY A 106 8.47 3.49 1.04
N PRO A 107 7.21 3.34 1.51
CA PRO A 107 6.08 3.02 0.64
C PRO A 107 5.91 4.00 -0.52
N ALA A 108 6.02 5.32 -0.26
CA ALA A 108 5.92 6.33 -1.31
C ALA A 108 7.02 6.18 -2.38
N GLY A 109 8.26 5.92 -1.94
CA GLY A 109 9.40 5.76 -2.85
C GLY A 109 9.30 4.48 -3.67
N TYR A 110 8.95 3.36 -3.04
CA TYR A 110 8.80 2.08 -3.73
C TYR A 110 7.65 2.09 -4.74
N PHE A 111 6.50 2.68 -4.40
CA PHE A 111 5.42 2.80 -5.39
C PHE A 111 5.75 3.80 -6.50
N ALA A 112 6.52 4.86 -6.23
CA ALA A 112 7.02 5.76 -7.26
C ALA A 112 8.01 5.05 -8.21
N ALA A 113 8.99 4.35 -7.64
CA ALA A 113 9.98 3.57 -8.39
C ALA A 113 9.30 2.46 -9.21
N LEU A 114 8.38 1.71 -8.61
CA LEU A 114 7.64 0.66 -9.31
C LEU A 114 6.80 1.23 -10.47
N ALA A 115 6.17 2.40 -10.28
CA ALA A 115 5.47 3.07 -11.36
C ALA A 115 6.44 3.46 -12.51
N LEU A 116 7.59 4.04 -12.20
CA LEU A 116 8.60 4.39 -13.19
C LEU A 116 9.18 3.15 -13.91
N ALA A 117 9.51 2.10 -13.16
CA ALA A 117 10.10 0.86 -13.68
C ALA A 117 9.14 0.13 -14.62
N ARG A 118 7.86 -0.01 -14.25
CA ARG A 118 6.80 -0.60 -15.11
C ARG A 118 6.57 0.17 -16.43
N ARG A 119 7.15 1.38 -16.55
CA ARG A 119 7.08 2.24 -17.74
C ARG A 119 8.42 2.35 -18.47
N GLY A 120 9.40 1.52 -18.11
CA GLY A 120 10.70 1.47 -18.77
C GLY A 120 11.66 2.60 -18.41
N TYR A 121 11.38 3.38 -17.37
CA TYR A 121 12.26 4.48 -16.97
C TYR A 121 13.48 4.04 -16.15
N ALA A 122 13.55 2.77 -15.73
CA ALA A 122 14.69 2.21 -14.99
C ALA A 122 15.15 3.12 -13.83
N PRO A 123 14.29 3.43 -12.83
CA PRO A 123 14.63 4.39 -11.77
C PRO A 123 15.79 3.93 -10.89
N LEU A 124 16.51 4.90 -10.33
CA LEU A 124 17.52 4.68 -9.29
C LEU A 124 16.96 5.10 -7.93
N VAL A 125 16.79 4.16 -7.01
CA VAL A 125 16.32 4.40 -5.64
C VAL A 125 17.53 4.52 -4.73
N LEU A 126 17.60 5.62 -3.97
CA LEU A 126 18.66 5.90 -3.01
C LEU A 126 18.09 5.84 -1.60
N GLU A 127 18.56 4.89 -0.79
CA GLU A 127 18.14 4.70 0.59
C GLU A 127 19.33 4.88 1.53
N ARG A 128 19.16 5.71 2.57
CA ARG A 128 20.22 5.99 3.54
C ARG A 128 20.52 4.79 4.43
N GLY A 129 19.49 4.00 4.78
CA GLY A 129 19.64 2.82 5.61
C GLY A 129 19.95 1.55 4.84
N ASP A 130 19.87 0.43 5.55
CA ASP A 130 20.15 -0.90 5.03
C ASP A 130 18.95 -1.54 4.30
N SER A 131 19.22 -2.65 3.61
CA SER A 131 18.18 -3.59 3.17
C SER A 131 17.42 -4.14 4.39
N VAL A 132 16.22 -4.67 4.17
CA VAL A 132 15.32 -5.12 5.24
C VAL A 132 15.95 -6.22 6.09
N GLU A 133 16.78 -7.08 5.48
CA GLU A 133 17.48 -8.15 6.18
C GLU A 133 18.50 -7.60 7.18
N GLU A 134 19.41 -6.74 6.72
CA GLU A 134 20.45 -6.13 7.57
C GLU A 134 19.86 -5.14 8.58
N ARG A 135 18.85 -4.38 8.16
CA ARG A 135 18.10 -3.44 9.01
C ARG A 135 17.39 -4.17 10.15
N THR A 136 16.81 -5.34 9.89
CA THR A 136 16.14 -6.14 10.93
C THR A 136 17.11 -6.52 12.04
N ARG A 137 18.34 -6.95 11.69
CA ARG A 137 19.39 -7.24 12.67
C ARG A 137 19.73 -6.01 13.52
N LYS A 138 19.96 -4.85 12.91
CA LYS A 138 20.32 -3.62 13.62
C LYS A 138 19.20 -3.09 14.52
N VAL A 139 17.95 -3.20 14.08
CA VAL A 139 16.79 -2.83 14.90
C VAL A 139 16.64 -3.76 16.10
N GLN A 140 16.90 -5.06 15.92
CA GLN A 140 16.92 -6.01 17.04
C GLN A 140 18.05 -5.69 18.03
N GLU A 141 19.26 -5.38 17.54
CA GLU A 141 20.38 -4.95 18.38
C GLU A 141 20.06 -3.68 19.19
N LEU A 142 19.37 -2.70 18.58
CA LEU A 142 18.86 -1.52 19.29
C LEU A 142 17.90 -1.91 20.41
N TRP A 143 16.97 -2.84 20.17
CA TRP A 143 16.01 -3.27 21.19
C TRP A 143 16.65 -4.08 22.33
N ASP A 144 17.64 -4.91 22.00
CA ASP A 144 18.30 -5.79 22.98
C ASP A 144 19.36 -5.05 23.80
N THR A 145 20.07 -4.10 23.19
CA THR A 145 21.27 -3.49 23.79
C THR A 145 21.16 -1.97 24.00
N GLY A 146 20.21 -1.30 23.35
CA GLY A 146 20.11 0.15 23.31
C GLY A 146 21.08 0.83 22.31
N THR A 147 21.88 0.05 21.57
CA THR A 147 22.83 0.58 20.58
C THR A 147 22.09 1.07 19.34
N LEU A 148 22.13 2.38 19.08
CA LEU A 148 21.47 2.99 17.93
C LEU A 148 22.43 3.21 16.76
N ASP A 149 22.09 2.65 15.61
CA ASP A 149 22.59 3.14 14.32
C ASP A 149 21.70 4.29 13.82
N PRO A 150 22.22 5.54 13.70
CA PRO A 150 21.42 6.69 13.30
C PRO A 150 20.99 6.64 11.83
N GLU A 151 21.64 5.83 10.98
CA GLU A 151 21.35 5.71 9.55
C GLU A 151 20.48 4.49 9.22
N SER A 152 20.40 3.50 10.11
CA SER A 152 19.63 2.27 9.91
C SER A 152 18.89 1.85 11.18
N ASN A 153 17.61 2.18 11.25
CA ASN A 153 16.80 2.03 12.46
C ASN A 153 15.31 1.91 12.13
N VAL A 154 14.44 2.02 13.13
CA VAL A 154 12.98 1.93 12.97
C VAL A 154 12.43 2.92 11.93
N GLN A 155 13.12 4.04 11.67
CA GLN A 155 12.70 5.06 10.72
C GLN A 155 13.36 4.94 9.34
N PHE A 156 14.63 4.53 9.28
CA PHE A 156 15.46 4.55 8.08
C PHE A 156 15.92 3.15 7.63
N GLY A 157 15.95 2.94 6.31
CA GLY A 157 16.19 1.65 5.66
C GLY A 157 14.98 1.15 4.87
N GLU A 158 15.12 -0.03 4.27
CA GLU A 158 14.16 -0.60 3.33
C GLU A 158 12.74 -0.72 3.91
N GLY A 159 11.74 -0.23 3.16
CA GLY A 159 10.33 -0.14 3.58
C GLY A 159 10.02 1.03 4.51
N GLY A 160 11.02 1.83 4.89
CA GLY A 160 10.89 3.03 5.70
C GLY A 160 10.24 2.77 7.06
N ALA A 161 9.50 3.75 7.60
CA ALA A 161 8.84 3.62 8.89
C ALA A 161 7.69 2.58 8.93
N GLY A 162 7.27 2.06 7.77
CA GLY A 162 6.19 1.06 7.69
C GLY A 162 6.62 -0.34 8.11
N THR A 163 7.89 -0.70 7.91
CA THR A 163 8.40 -2.08 8.02
C THR A 163 8.19 -2.69 9.41
N PHE A 164 8.48 -1.94 10.48
CA PHE A 164 8.36 -2.41 11.87
C PHE A 164 7.04 -1.98 12.53
N SER A 165 5.96 -1.98 11.74
CA SER A 165 4.63 -1.61 12.19
C SER A 165 3.65 -2.78 12.04
N ASP A 166 2.50 -2.68 12.72
CA ASP A 166 1.37 -3.61 12.55
C ASP A 166 0.82 -3.63 11.10
N GLY A 167 1.28 -2.73 10.23
CA GLY A 167 0.92 -2.75 8.81
C GLY A 167 -0.53 -2.41 8.56
N LYS A 168 -1.14 -1.58 9.41
CA LYS A 168 -2.53 -1.12 9.27
C LYS A 168 -2.68 -0.29 8.00
N LEU A 169 -3.53 -0.74 7.09
CA LEU A 169 -3.79 -0.07 5.83
C LEU A 169 -5.08 0.74 5.94
N THR A 170 -4.96 1.95 6.49
CA THR A 170 -6.11 2.86 6.62
C THR A 170 -5.97 4.06 5.70
N THR A 171 -7.03 4.38 4.98
CA THR A 171 -7.13 5.59 4.17
C THR A 171 -8.58 6.07 4.16
N ARG A 172 -8.76 7.40 4.11
CA ARG A 172 -10.07 8.05 3.95
C ARG A 172 -10.29 8.57 2.54
N ILE A 173 -9.31 8.34 1.66
CA ILE A 173 -9.34 8.79 0.27
C ILE A 173 -10.18 7.81 -0.54
N GLN A 174 -11.00 8.33 -1.45
CA GLN A 174 -11.70 7.54 -2.45
C GLN A 174 -10.94 7.62 -3.77
N ASP A 175 -9.97 6.72 -3.95
CA ASP A 175 -9.15 6.66 -5.18
C ASP A 175 -9.04 5.23 -5.70
N ARG A 176 -9.18 5.07 -7.01
CA ARG A 176 -9.16 3.76 -7.69
C ARG A 176 -7.79 3.10 -7.61
N ARG A 177 -6.71 3.88 -7.52
CA ARG A 177 -5.32 3.41 -7.38
C ARG A 177 -5.07 2.66 -6.08
N ILE A 178 -5.95 2.79 -5.09
CA ILE A 178 -5.87 2.01 -3.84
C ILE A 178 -5.91 0.51 -4.17
N SER A 179 -6.75 0.09 -5.13
CA SER A 179 -6.81 -1.31 -5.56
C SER A 179 -5.48 -1.81 -6.13
N ASP A 180 -4.78 -0.97 -6.91
CA ASP A 180 -3.47 -1.30 -7.47
C ASP A 180 -2.41 -1.46 -6.38
N VAL A 181 -2.46 -0.61 -5.35
CA VAL A 181 -1.56 -0.67 -4.19
C VAL A 181 -1.79 -1.97 -3.40
N LEU A 182 -3.04 -2.26 -3.05
CA LEU A 182 -3.39 -3.47 -2.30
C LEU A 182 -3.08 -4.74 -3.13
N GLY A 183 -3.40 -4.72 -4.42
CA GLY A 183 -3.07 -5.83 -5.33
C GLY A 183 -1.56 -6.05 -5.47
N THR A 184 -0.76 -4.98 -5.45
CA THR A 184 0.71 -5.08 -5.45
C THR A 184 1.22 -5.71 -4.15
N PHE A 185 0.66 -5.35 -3.00
CA PHE A 185 1.02 -6.02 -1.74
C PHE A 185 0.68 -7.51 -1.76
N VAL A 186 -0.52 -7.88 -2.23
CA VAL A 186 -0.93 -9.29 -2.36
C VAL A 186 -0.03 -10.05 -3.32
N LYS A 187 0.31 -9.46 -4.47
CA LYS A 187 1.25 -10.04 -5.44
C LYS A 187 2.59 -10.42 -4.80
N HIS A 188 3.03 -9.67 -3.79
CA HIS A 188 4.30 -9.87 -3.09
C HIS A 188 4.17 -10.58 -1.75
N GLY A 189 3.04 -11.25 -1.49
CA GLY A 189 2.88 -12.16 -0.34
C GLY A 189 2.01 -11.64 0.79
N ALA A 190 1.40 -10.45 0.66
CA ALA A 190 0.42 -10.02 1.66
C ALA A 190 -0.88 -10.85 1.58
N PRO A 191 -1.62 -11.01 2.70
CA PRO A 191 -2.87 -11.77 2.70
C PRO A 191 -3.89 -11.19 1.73
N SER A 192 -4.54 -12.02 0.91
CA SER A 192 -5.55 -11.55 -0.08
C SER A 192 -6.71 -10.80 0.56
N GLU A 193 -6.99 -11.09 1.83
CA GLU A 193 -8.03 -10.41 2.61
C GLU A 193 -7.82 -8.92 2.83
N ILE A 194 -6.59 -8.41 2.66
CA ILE A 194 -6.36 -6.96 2.75
C ILE A 194 -7.12 -6.16 1.69
N GLN A 195 -7.51 -6.79 0.58
CA GLN A 195 -8.25 -6.14 -0.51
C GLN A 195 -9.71 -5.85 -0.17
N TYR A 196 -10.28 -6.57 0.80
CA TYR A 196 -11.70 -6.45 1.13
C TYR A 196 -11.98 -6.21 2.62
N LEU A 197 -11.04 -6.47 3.53
CA LEU A 197 -11.25 -6.14 4.94
C LEU A 197 -11.40 -4.63 5.15
N ALA A 198 -12.39 -4.22 5.94
CA ALA A 198 -12.63 -2.81 6.26
C ALA A 198 -11.54 -2.18 7.14
N LYS A 199 -10.81 -2.99 7.89
CA LYS A 199 -9.65 -2.60 8.71
C LYS A 199 -8.51 -3.59 8.45
N PRO A 200 -7.88 -3.53 7.26
CA PRO A 200 -6.86 -4.49 6.88
C PRO A 200 -5.54 -4.21 7.61
N HIS A 201 -4.80 -5.27 7.89
CA HIS A 201 -3.44 -5.23 8.41
C HIS A 201 -2.62 -6.33 7.73
N ILE A 202 -1.33 -6.09 7.53
CA ILE A 202 -0.40 -7.07 6.92
C ILE A 202 0.39 -7.80 8.02
N GLY A 203 0.77 -7.10 9.10
CA GLY A 203 1.69 -7.60 10.10
C GLY A 203 3.17 -7.40 9.73
N THR A 204 4.00 -7.18 10.74
CA THR A 204 5.43 -6.83 10.60
C THR A 204 6.24 -7.84 9.79
N ASP A 205 6.08 -9.14 10.07
CA ASP A 205 6.94 -10.16 9.44
C ASP A 205 6.61 -10.35 7.96
N ILE A 206 5.31 -10.32 7.61
CA ILE A 206 4.88 -10.38 6.21
C ILE A 206 5.31 -9.10 5.48
N LEU A 207 5.28 -7.94 6.13
CA LEU A 207 5.71 -6.68 5.51
C LEU A 207 7.17 -6.72 5.05
N LYS A 208 8.07 -7.37 5.80
CA LYS A 208 9.48 -7.50 5.42
C LYS A 208 9.62 -8.25 4.09
N GLU A 209 8.91 -9.36 3.93
CA GLU A 209 8.90 -10.15 2.69
C GLU A 209 8.24 -9.40 1.53
N VAL A 210 7.12 -8.70 1.79
CA VAL A 210 6.43 -7.90 0.78
C VAL A 210 7.32 -6.78 0.25
N VAL A 211 8.03 -6.07 1.12
CA VAL A 211 8.96 -5.00 0.74
C VAL A 211 10.09 -5.55 -0.13
N LYS A 212 10.68 -6.68 0.27
CA LYS A 212 11.70 -7.38 -0.51
C LYS A 212 11.19 -7.82 -1.89
N GLY A 213 9.97 -8.35 -1.96
CA GLY A 213 9.33 -8.72 -3.23
C GLY A 213 9.16 -7.51 -4.17
N ILE A 214 8.75 -6.36 -3.63
CA ILE A 214 8.65 -5.12 -4.40
C ILE A 214 10.03 -4.67 -4.92
N ARG A 215 11.09 -4.75 -4.09
CA ARG A 215 12.46 -4.47 -4.53
C ARG A 215 12.85 -5.35 -5.71
N THR A 216 12.65 -6.66 -5.60
CA THR A 216 12.96 -7.61 -6.69
C THR A 216 12.17 -7.32 -7.96
N GLU A 217 10.88 -6.92 -7.85
CA GLU A 217 10.12 -6.48 -9.03
C GLU A 217 10.74 -5.22 -9.67
N ILE A 218 11.11 -4.21 -8.87
CA ILE A 218 11.77 -3.00 -9.38
C ILE A 218 13.07 -3.35 -10.12
N GLU A 219 13.91 -4.20 -9.52
CA GLU A 219 15.18 -4.65 -10.10
C GLU A 219 14.97 -5.42 -11.41
N SER A 220 14.03 -6.37 -11.44
CA SER A 220 13.70 -7.13 -12.66
C SER A 220 13.17 -6.26 -13.81
N LEU A 221 12.62 -5.08 -13.49
CA LEU A 221 12.14 -4.09 -14.46
C LEU A 221 13.22 -3.06 -14.84
N GLY A 222 14.49 -3.30 -14.48
CA GLY A 222 15.64 -2.44 -14.79
C GLY A 222 15.85 -1.29 -13.81
N GLY A 223 15.08 -1.21 -12.73
CA GLY A 223 15.37 -0.32 -11.62
C GLY A 223 16.61 -0.75 -10.83
N GLU A 224 17.15 0.13 -10.02
CA GLU A 224 18.28 -0.16 -9.11
C GLU A 224 17.98 0.44 -7.75
N ILE A 225 18.32 -0.28 -6.68
CA ILE A 225 18.21 0.22 -5.31
C ILE A 225 19.62 0.24 -4.71
N ARG A 226 20.08 1.42 -4.29
CA ARG A 226 21.32 1.59 -3.54
C ARG A 226 21.02 1.89 -2.08
N PHE A 227 21.33 0.92 -1.22
CA PHE A 227 21.32 1.09 0.23
C PHE A 227 22.58 1.81 0.71
N LYS A 228 22.60 2.27 1.97
CA LYS A 228 23.72 3.05 2.55
C LYS A 228 24.13 4.24 1.68
N THR A 229 23.16 4.83 0.99
CA THR A 229 23.37 5.89 0.02
C THR A 229 22.51 7.08 0.41
N LYS A 230 23.03 7.86 1.36
CA LYS A 230 22.35 9.05 1.86
C LYS A 230 22.54 10.20 0.89
N VAL A 231 21.45 10.81 0.44
CA VAL A 231 21.52 12.07 -0.30
C VAL A 231 21.89 13.19 0.66
N THR A 232 22.97 13.90 0.37
CA THR A 232 23.48 15.02 1.17
C THR A 232 23.52 16.35 0.41
N GLY A 233 23.26 16.33 -0.90
CA GLY A 233 23.15 17.55 -1.71
C GLY A 233 22.15 17.40 -2.87
N LEU A 234 21.62 18.54 -3.30
CA LEU A 234 20.85 18.66 -4.55
C LEU A 234 21.60 19.63 -5.46
N LEU A 235 21.63 19.36 -6.76
CA LEU A 235 22.31 20.17 -7.77
C LEU A 235 21.28 20.81 -8.72
N PRO A 236 20.53 21.83 -8.28
CA PRO A 236 19.70 22.61 -9.19
C PRO A 236 20.57 23.57 -10.01
N SER A 237 20.22 23.77 -11.27
CA SER A 237 20.85 24.77 -12.15
C SER A 237 19.80 25.42 -13.03
N SER A 238 19.73 26.76 -13.00
CA SER A 238 18.78 27.56 -13.79
C SER A 238 17.32 27.09 -13.62
N GLY A 239 16.90 26.84 -12.38
CA GLY A 239 15.55 26.37 -12.06
C GLY A 239 15.23 24.92 -12.46
N ARG A 240 16.23 24.14 -12.89
CA ARG A 240 16.07 22.73 -13.28
C ARG A 240 16.97 21.84 -12.44
N MET A 241 16.50 20.63 -12.14
CA MET A 241 17.32 19.63 -11.47
C MET A 241 18.40 19.10 -12.42
N LYS A 242 19.64 18.95 -11.95
CA LYS A 242 20.76 18.35 -12.71
C LYS A 242 21.31 17.09 -12.09
N GLY A 243 21.17 16.91 -10.78
CA GLY A 243 21.65 15.73 -10.09
C GLY A 243 21.58 15.86 -8.58
N VAL A 244 22.01 14.82 -7.89
CA VAL A 244 22.08 14.75 -6.42
C VAL A 244 23.49 14.42 -5.99
N VAL A 245 23.87 14.85 -4.79
CA VAL A 245 25.12 14.42 -4.15
C VAL A 245 24.76 13.38 -3.10
N VAL A 246 25.47 12.25 -3.11
CA VAL A 246 25.32 11.19 -2.11
C VAL A 246 26.59 11.01 -1.31
N ASN A 247 26.42 10.68 -0.03
CA ASN A 247 27.49 10.39 0.93
C ASN A 247 28.62 11.45 0.91
N ASP A 248 28.24 12.72 0.73
CA ASP A 248 29.14 13.88 0.74
C ASP A 248 30.22 13.89 -0.36
N GLY A 249 30.05 13.12 -1.44
CA GLY A 249 31.07 13.09 -2.49
C GLY A 249 30.62 12.66 -3.89
N GLU A 250 29.79 11.63 -4.02
CA GLU A 250 29.40 11.13 -5.36
C GLU A 250 28.27 11.99 -5.94
N GLU A 251 28.49 12.55 -7.13
CA GLU A 251 27.44 13.21 -7.91
C GLU A 251 26.73 12.22 -8.83
N ILE A 252 25.41 12.16 -8.73
CA ILE A 252 24.55 11.34 -9.58
C ILE A 252 23.72 12.26 -10.47
N PRO A 253 23.95 12.29 -11.80
CA PRO A 253 23.19 13.15 -12.70
C PRO A 253 21.75 12.66 -12.82
N ALA A 254 20.80 13.57 -12.66
CA ALA A 254 19.37 13.29 -12.71
C ALA A 254 18.57 14.58 -12.99
N GLU A 255 17.69 14.53 -13.98
CA GLU A 255 16.80 15.64 -14.30
C GLU A 255 15.42 15.53 -13.62
N ALA A 256 15.08 14.34 -13.13
CA ALA A 256 13.86 14.05 -12.39
C ALA A 256 14.21 13.38 -11.07
N VAL A 257 13.83 14.03 -9.97
CA VAL A 257 14.11 13.57 -8.60
C VAL A 257 12.83 13.61 -7.78
N ILE A 258 12.51 12.50 -7.11
CA ILE A 258 11.36 12.37 -6.20
C ILE A 258 11.87 12.29 -4.76
N LEU A 259 11.45 13.24 -3.93
CA LEU A 259 11.71 13.21 -2.48
C LEU A 259 10.63 12.38 -1.76
N ALA A 260 10.95 11.13 -1.43
CA ALA A 260 10.12 10.20 -0.68
C ALA A 260 10.73 9.86 0.71
N ILE A 261 11.27 10.88 1.36
CA ILE A 261 12.20 10.82 2.50
C ILE A 261 11.56 10.58 3.88
N GLY A 262 10.21 10.58 3.96
CA GLY A 262 9.49 10.56 5.24
C GLY A 262 9.68 11.84 6.08
N HIS A 263 9.03 11.90 7.24
CA HIS A 263 9.08 13.10 8.10
C HIS A 263 10.27 13.12 9.06
N SER A 264 11.02 12.01 9.17
CA SER A 264 12.16 11.89 10.11
C SER A 264 13.48 12.39 9.54
N ALA A 265 13.57 12.64 8.23
CA ALA A 265 14.76 13.13 7.52
C ALA A 265 15.05 14.62 7.78
N ARG A 266 15.31 14.98 9.05
CA ARG A 266 15.52 16.35 9.52
C ARG A 266 16.72 17.03 8.83
N ASP A 267 17.76 16.27 8.56
CA ASP A 267 18.92 16.69 7.77
C ASP A 267 18.53 17.13 6.36
N VAL A 268 17.68 16.38 5.67
CA VAL A 268 17.19 16.76 4.35
C VAL A 268 16.30 18.01 4.43
N TYR A 269 15.45 18.17 5.44
CA TYR A 269 14.71 19.44 5.61
C TYR A 269 15.65 20.65 5.82
N LYS A 270 16.76 20.48 6.54
CA LYS A 270 17.78 21.53 6.68
C LYS A 270 18.47 21.84 5.34
N LEU A 271 18.78 20.81 4.55
CA LEU A 271 19.32 20.97 3.20
C LEU A 271 18.35 21.76 2.31
N LEU A 272 17.08 21.37 2.27
CA LEU A 272 16.05 22.09 1.48
C LEU A 272 15.95 23.56 1.91
N HIS A 273 15.96 23.82 3.22
CA HIS A 273 15.97 25.18 3.75
C HIS A 273 17.22 25.98 3.33
N SER A 274 18.41 25.37 3.35
CA SER A 274 19.65 26.04 2.90
C SER A 274 19.69 26.34 1.40
N LEU A 275 18.86 25.64 0.61
CA LEU A 275 18.69 25.85 -0.82
C LEU A 275 17.55 26.84 -1.14
N ASP A 276 17.02 27.52 -0.13
CA ASP A 276 15.91 28.48 -0.24
C ASP A 276 14.63 27.87 -0.87
N ILE A 277 14.44 26.56 -0.69
CA ILE A 277 13.20 25.88 -1.07
C ILE A 277 12.13 26.21 -0.01
N THR A 278 10.96 26.65 -0.46
CA THR A 278 9.85 27.00 0.43
C THR A 278 9.42 25.81 1.29
N LEU A 279 9.47 25.98 2.61
CA LEU A 279 8.98 25.02 3.60
C LEU A 279 7.90 25.67 4.45
N GLU A 280 6.74 25.03 4.54
CA GLU A 280 5.61 25.50 5.35
C GLU A 280 5.47 24.66 6.62
N LYS A 281 5.23 25.33 7.76
CA LYS A 281 4.99 24.66 9.03
C LYS A 281 3.61 23.98 8.99
N LYS A 282 3.59 22.68 9.28
CA LYS A 282 2.36 21.89 9.40
C LYS A 282 2.15 21.45 10.85
N SER A 283 0.95 21.69 11.38
CA SER A 283 0.57 21.20 12.71
C SER A 283 0.61 19.67 12.77
N PHE A 284 1.04 19.11 13.90
CA PHE A 284 1.07 17.67 14.14
C PHE A 284 0.68 17.36 15.60
N ALA A 285 0.35 16.10 15.88
CA ALA A 285 -0.03 15.63 17.21
C ALA A 285 1.17 15.05 17.96
N ILE A 286 1.20 15.27 19.28
CA ILE A 286 2.15 14.66 20.22
C ILE A 286 1.37 14.12 21.41
N GLY A 287 1.86 13.04 22.01
CA GLY A 287 1.20 12.39 23.14
C GLY A 287 2.02 11.23 23.70
N LEU A 288 1.37 10.39 24.50
CA LEU A 288 1.98 9.24 25.15
C LEU A 288 1.40 7.94 24.59
N ARG A 289 2.21 6.89 24.54
CA ARG A 289 1.72 5.53 24.31
C ARG A 289 1.22 4.98 25.65
N VAL A 290 -0.03 4.54 25.67
CA VAL A 290 -0.67 3.97 26.86
C VAL A 290 -0.77 2.46 26.67
N GLU A 291 -0.45 1.70 27.70
CA GLU A 291 -0.51 0.24 27.71
C GLU A 291 -1.48 -0.23 28.79
N HIS A 292 -2.38 -1.13 28.41
CA HIS A 292 -3.32 -1.81 29.29
C HIS A 292 -3.28 -3.31 29.00
N PRO A 293 -3.56 -4.18 29.98
CA PRO A 293 -3.75 -5.61 29.71
C PRO A 293 -4.76 -5.85 28.58
N GLN A 294 -4.39 -6.67 27.60
CA GLN A 294 -5.21 -6.97 26.41
C GLN A 294 -6.58 -7.61 26.75
N ALA A 295 -6.72 -8.16 27.96
CA ALA A 295 -7.95 -8.79 28.44
C ALA A 295 -9.03 -7.79 28.93
N LEU A 296 -8.67 -6.51 29.13
CA LEU A 296 -9.61 -5.44 29.48
C LEU A 296 -10.42 -4.99 28.25
#